data_AF-U2CKD3-F1
#
_entry.id   AF-U2CKD3-F1
#
_cell.length_a   1.000
_cell.length_b   1.000
_cell.length_c   1.000
_cell.angle_alpha   90.00
_cell.angle_beta   90.00
_cell.angle_gamma   90.00
#
_symmetry.space_group_name_H-M   'P 1'
#
loop_
_entity.id
_entity.type
_entity.pdbx_description
1 polymer ?
#
loop_
_entity_poly.entity_id
_entity_poly.type
_entity_poly.pdbx_seq_one_letter_code
_entity_poly.pdbx_strand_id
1 'polypeptide(L)'
;MIIDDIKTLLDIQDNSKDNIFNIYIRRATTVIQNYLNNSTFTGEYIETNFPDAIIDIVVNAYNFKGKNNIKSITQGARSVTYSDNTAFCVTESVANMLPTPYLRMC
;
A
#
# COMPACT_ATOMS: atom_id res chain seq x y z
N MET A 1 -9.22 5.60 13.63
CA MET A 1 -9.26 4.16 13.26
C MET A 1 -8.09 3.81 12.37
N ILE A 2 -8.09 4.04 11.04
CA ILE A 2 -6.94 3.67 10.18
C ILE A 2 -5.58 4.21 10.67
N ILE A 3 -5.51 5.49 11.05
CA ILE A 3 -4.26 6.10 11.57
C ILE A 3 -3.82 5.45 12.89
N ASP A 4 -4.76 5.11 13.77
CA ASP A 4 -4.47 4.52 15.07
C ASP A 4 -3.98 3.07 14.93
N ASP A 5 -4.55 2.33 13.96
CA ASP A 5 -4.12 0.97 13.63
C ASP A 5 -2.71 0.98 13.03
N ILE A 6 -2.42 1.92 12.11
CA ILE A 6 -1.07 2.11 11.56
C ILE A 6 -0.06 2.44 12.67
N LYS A 7 -0.42 3.33 13.59
CA LYS A 7 0.42 3.68 14.75
C LYS A 7 0.71 2.47 15.63
N THR A 8 -0.33 1.68 15.91
CA THR A 8 -0.22 0.44 16.70
C THR A 8 0.72 -0.57 16.03
N LEU A 9 0.60 -0.75 14.71
CA LEU A 9 1.46 -1.69 13.95
C LEU A 9 2.92 -1.23 13.82
N LEU A 10 3.16 0.08 13.83
CA LEU A 10 4.51 0.66 13.73
C LEU A 10 5.15 0.96 15.09
N ASP A 11 4.46 0.65 16.20
CA ASP A 11 4.86 1.00 17.57
C ASP A 11 5.18 2.49 17.74
N ILE A 12 4.34 3.35 17.15
CA ILE A 12 4.46 4.82 17.21
C ILE A 12 3.40 5.36 18.17
N GLN A 13 3.86 5.92 19.29
CA GLN A 13 3.00 6.46 20.35
C GLN A 13 2.71 7.96 20.21
N ASP A 14 3.35 8.63 19.24
CA ASP A 14 3.29 10.08 19.07
C ASP A 14 2.59 10.51 17.78
N ASN A 15 2.07 11.74 17.77
CA ASN A 15 1.33 12.31 16.63
C ASN A 15 2.22 13.06 15.62
N SER A 16 3.56 12.98 15.74
CA SER A 16 4.45 13.78 14.88
C SER A 16 4.38 13.37 13.40
N LYS A 17 3.92 12.15 13.11
CA LYS A 17 3.87 11.56 11.77
C LYS A 17 2.48 11.49 11.17
N ASP A 18 1.46 12.05 11.83
CA ASP A 18 0.06 11.99 11.38
C ASP A 18 -0.11 12.60 9.98
N ASN A 19 0.55 13.72 9.72
CA ASN A 19 0.55 14.34 8.40
C ASN A 19 1.17 13.44 7.32
N ILE A 20 2.19 12.65 7.68
CA ILE A 20 2.82 11.70 6.75
C ILE A 20 1.87 10.54 6.48
N PHE A 21 1.25 9.99 7.52
CA PHE A 21 0.26 8.92 7.37
C PHE A 21 -0.93 9.35 6.53
N ASN A 22 -1.44 10.57 6.71
CA ASN A 22 -2.49 11.13 5.85
C ASN A 22 -2.10 11.17 4.37
N ILE A 23 -0.85 11.55 4.06
CA ILE A 23 -0.36 11.53 2.68
C ILE A 23 -0.24 10.09 2.16
N TYR A 24 0.19 9.16 3.01
CA TYR A 24 0.40 7.76 2.63
C TYR A 24 -0.94 7.05 2.38
N ILE A 25 -1.94 7.29 3.23
CA ILE A 25 -3.31 6.81 3.05
C ILE A 25 -3.85 7.30 1.70
N ARG A 26 -3.79 8.60 1.41
CA ARG A 26 -4.24 9.16 0.12
C ARG A 26 -3.57 8.50 -1.08
N ARG A 27 -2.28 8.20 -0.98
CA ARG A 27 -1.53 7.50 -2.03
C ARG A 27 -1.96 6.04 -2.17
N ALA A 28 -2.10 5.33 -1.05
CA ALA A 28 -2.58 3.95 -1.04
C ALA A 28 -3.98 3.84 -1.65
N THR A 29 -4.91 4.72 -1.27
CA THR A 29 -6.25 4.81 -1.86
C THR A 29 -6.17 4.99 -3.39
N THR A 30 -5.29 5.86 -3.88
CA THR A 30 -5.10 6.08 -5.33
C THR A 30 -4.56 4.83 -6.03
N VAL A 31 -3.62 4.12 -5.40
CA VAL A 31 -3.04 2.87 -5.94
C VAL A 31 -4.10 1.78 -6.02
N ILE A 32 -4.91 1.59 -4.97
CA ILE A 32 -6.02 0.64 -4.96
C ILE A 32 -7.06 1.01 -6.01
N GLN A 33 -7.41 2.29 -6.13
CA GLN A 33 -8.37 2.75 -7.12
C GLN A 33 -7.90 2.46 -8.55
N ASN A 34 -6.63 2.70 -8.85
CA ASN A 34 -6.02 2.37 -10.14
C ASN A 34 -5.99 0.86 -10.38
N TYR A 35 -5.70 0.06 -9.35
CA TYR A 35 -5.70 -1.39 -9.44
C TYR A 35 -7.10 -1.94 -9.76
N LEU A 36 -8.13 -1.49 -9.05
CA LEU A 36 -9.51 -1.90 -9.28
C LEU A 36 -10.03 -1.48 -10.67
N ASN A 37 -9.43 -0.44 -11.25
CA ASN A 37 -9.70 0.05 -12.61
C ASN A 37 -11.20 0.29 -12.88
N ASN A 38 -11.92 0.74 -11.85
CA ASN A 38 -13.35 0.97 -11.93
C ASN A 38 -13.70 2.28 -11.21
N SER A 39 -14.31 3.20 -11.97
CA SER A 39 -14.69 4.55 -11.53
C SER A 39 -15.82 4.57 -10.49
N THR A 40 -16.50 3.44 -10.25
CA THR A 40 -17.51 3.32 -9.20
C THR A 40 -16.90 3.20 -7.80
N PHE A 41 -15.65 2.74 -7.69
CA PHE A 41 -14.93 2.74 -6.42
C PHE A 41 -14.35 4.13 -6.15
N THR A 42 -15.09 4.92 -5.39
CA THR A 42 -14.62 6.21 -4.88
C THR A 42 -13.57 6.01 -3.79
N GLY A 43 -12.73 7.01 -3.56
CA GLY A 43 -11.74 6.95 -2.47
C GLY A 43 -12.39 6.69 -1.10
N GLU A 44 -13.54 7.29 -0.84
CA GLU A 44 -14.32 7.07 0.38
C GLU A 44 -14.83 5.63 0.50
N TYR A 45 -15.29 5.03 -0.60
CA TYR A 45 -15.69 3.62 -0.60
C TYR A 45 -14.51 2.71 -0.27
N ILE A 46 -13.33 2.98 -0.84
CA ILE A 46 -12.12 2.19 -0.61
C ILE A 46 -11.67 2.32 0.85
N GLU A 47 -11.66 3.53 1.41
CA GLU A 47 -11.31 3.77 2.81
C GLU A 47 -12.26 3.10 3.80
N THR A 48 -13.54 2.97 3.43
CA THR A 48 -14.56 2.36 4.29
C THR A 48 -14.58 0.83 4.19
N ASN A 49 -14.45 0.28 2.98
CA ASN A 49 -14.62 -1.17 2.74
C ASN A 49 -13.31 -1.95 2.74
N PHE A 50 -12.18 -1.29 2.46
CA PHE A 50 -10.86 -1.93 2.36
C PHE A 50 -9.81 -1.22 3.24
N PRO A 51 -10.09 -0.93 4.53
CA PRO A 51 -9.13 -0.27 5.41
C PRO A 51 -7.86 -1.10 5.60
N ASP A 52 -7.97 -2.42 5.68
CA ASP A 52 -6.82 -3.32 5.88
C ASP A 52 -5.84 -3.30 4.71
N ALA A 53 -6.36 -3.22 3.47
CA ALA A 53 -5.55 -3.10 2.26
C ALA A 53 -4.75 -1.79 2.25
N ILE A 54 -5.36 -0.68 2.71
CA ILE A 54 -4.69 0.60 2.86
C ILE A 54 -3.60 0.51 3.93
N ILE A 55 -3.93 -0.05 5.10
CA ILE A 55 -3.00 -0.18 6.22
C ILE A 55 -1.76 -0.97 5.78
N ASP A 56 -1.93 -2.10 5.11
CA ASP A 56 -0.81 -2.94 4.66
C ASP A 56 0.09 -2.20 3.65
N ILE A 57 -0.48 -1.48 2.67
CA ILE A 57 0.30 -0.64 1.76
C ILE A 57 1.08 0.44 2.53
N VAL A 58 0.43 1.13 3.47
CA VAL A 58 1.04 2.24 4.22
C VAL A 58 2.18 1.75 5.12
N VAL A 59 1.98 0.64 5.83
CA VAL A 59 3.00 0.01 6.68
C VAL A 59 4.18 -0.46 5.84
N ASN A 60 3.92 -1.12 4.71
CA ASN A 60 4.96 -1.54 3.78
C ASN A 60 5.73 -0.34 3.21
N ALA A 61 5.05 0.72 2.79
CA ALA A 61 5.66 1.93 2.27
C ALA A 61 6.56 2.62 3.31
N TYR A 62 6.09 2.70 4.55
CA TYR A 62 6.81 3.31 5.66
C TYR A 62 8.06 2.50 6.02
N ASN A 63 7.96 1.16 6.08
CA ASN A 63 9.08 0.27 6.31
C ASN A 63 10.09 0.29 5.15
N PHE A 64 9.61 0.39 3.91
CA PHE A 64 10.44 0.51 2.72
C PHE A 64 11.24 1.83 2.72
N LYS A 65 10.65 2.93 3.21
CA LYS A 65 11.36 4.21 3.37
C LYS A 65 12.68 4.06 4.15
N GLY A 66 12.70 3.19 5.16
CA GLY A 66 13.89 2.89 5.96
C GLY A 66 14.94 1.99 5.26
N LYS A 67 14.55 1.26 4.20
CA LYS A 67 15.40 0.28 3.49
C LYS A 67 15.98 0.78 2.16
N ASN A 68 15.71 2.03 1.76
CA ASN A 68 16.15 2.65 0.50
C ASN A 68 17.66 2.64 0.19
N ASN A 69 18.52 2.16 1.10
CA ASN A 69 19.96 1.98 0.85
C ASN A 69 20.34 0.63 0.24
N ILE A 70 19.40 -0.31 0.09
CA ILE A 70 19.68 -1.63 -0.50
C ILE A 70 18.95 -1.73 -1.84
N LYS A 71 19.63 -1.29 -2.90
CA LYS A 71 19.07 -1.25 -4.28
C LYS A 71 18.97 -2.62 -4.94
N SER A 72 19.62 -3.65 -4.40
CA SER A 72 19.52 -5.04 -4.88
C SER A 72 20.33 -5.95 -3.95
N ILE A 73 19.76 -7.07 -3.50
CA ILE A 73 20.55 -8.23 -3.06
C ILE A 73 20.26 -9.34 -4.07
N THR A 74 21.19 -9.56 -4.99
CA THR A 74 21.16 -10.71 -5.90
C THR A 74 21.73 -11.91 -5.15
N GLN A 75 20.89 -12.86 -4.74
CA GLN A 75 21.34 -14.12 -4.15
C GLN A 75 20.95 -15.30 -5.05
N GLY A 76 21.89 -15.75 -5.89
CA GLY A 76 21.79 -16.98 -6.69
C GLY A 76 20.73 -16.93 -7.80
N ALA A 77 20.58 -18.05 -8.53
CA ALA A 77 19.77 -18.22 -9.75
C ALA A 77 18.25 -17.96 -9.62
N ARG A 78 17.81 -17.28 -8.57
CA ARG A 78 16.46 -16.73 -8.41
C ARG A 78 16.56 -15.22 -8.60
N SER A 79 16.37 -14.78 -9.85
CA SER A 79 16.10 -13.37 -10.13
C SER A 79 14.71 -13.04 -9.61
N VAL A 80 14.61 -12.56 -8.37
CA VAL A 80 13.40 -11.86 -7.93
C VAL A 80 13.44 -10.51 -8.63
N THR A 81 12.81 -10.44 -9.79
CA THR A 81 12.58 -9.16 -10.46
C THR A 81 11.54 -8.44 -9.62
N TYR A 82 11.99 -7.54 -8.74
CA TYR A 82 11.14 -6.54 -8.11
C TYR A 82 10.66 -5.60 -9.22
N SER A 83 9.74 -6.09 -10.06
CA SER A 83 9.05 -5.30 -11.06
C SER A 83 8.30 -4.23 -10.27
N ASP A 84 8.82 -3.00 -10.35
CA ASP A 84 8.41 -1.82 -9.60
C ASP A 84 8.71 -1.86 -8.10
N ASN A 85 9.99 -1.63 -7.79
CA ASN A 85 10.55 -1.26 -6.48
C ASN A 85 9.99 0.08 -5.96
N THR A 86 8.66 0.19 -5.87
CA THR A 86 7.93 1.36 -5.45
C THR A 86 7.36 1.10 -4.08
N ALA A 87 7.57 2.03 -3.15
CA ALA A 87 7.07 1.91 -1.78
C ALA A 87 5.54 1.72 -1.71
N PHE A 88 4.82 2.08 -2.78
CA PHE A 88 3.36 1.98 -2.88
C PHE A 88 2.99 1.07 -4.06
N CYS A 89 2.82 -0.22 -3.80
CA CYS A 89 2.36 -1.20 -4.79
C CYS A 89 1.28 -2.11 -4.18
N VAL A 90 0.39 -2.62 -5.03
CA VAL A 90 -0.55 -3.68 -4.63
C VAL A 90 0.21 -5.00 -4.68
N THR A 91 0.58 -5.51 -3.51
CA THR A 91 1.19 -6.84 -3.38
C THR A 91 0.13 -7.94 -3.57
N GLU A 92 0.54 -9.19 -3.75
CA GLU A 92 -0.40 -10.32 -3.84
C GLU A 92 -1.29 -10.44 -2.59
N SER A 93 -0.74 -10.16 -1.40
CA SER A 93 -1.51 -10.13 -0.14
C SER A 93 -2.60 -9.06 -0.18
N VAL A 94 -2.27 -7.84 -0.63
CA VAL A 94 -3.24 -6.75 -0.76
C VAL A 94 -4.26 -7.07 -1.86
N ALA A 95 -3.84 -7.63 -2.98
CA ALA A 95 -4.72 -8.04 -4.07
C ALA A 95 -5.77 -9.07 -3.61
N ASN A 96 -5.39 -10.02 -2.76
CA ASN A 96 -6.31 -11.02 -2.19
C ASN A 96 -7.36 -10.42 -1.24
N MET A 97 -7.09 -9.23 -0.69
CA MET A 97 -8.04 -8.47 0.15
C MET A 97 -8.98 -7.59 -0.67
N LEU A 98 -8.71 -7.44 -1.97
CA LEU A 98 -9.46 -6.59 -2.88
C LEU A 98 -10.33 -7.45 -3.81
N PRO A 99 -11.48 -6.91 -4.27
CA PRO A 99 -12.25 -7.57 -5.31
C PRO A 99 -11.41 -7.68 -6.59
N THR A 100 -11.72 -8.70 -7.40
CA THR A 100 -11.04 -8.92 -8.68
C THR A 100 -11.09 -7.65 -9.53
N PRO A 101 -9.93 -7.15 -10.00
CA PRO A 101 -9.87 -5.91 -10.74
C PRO A 101 -10.66 -6.01 -12.04
N TYR A 102 -11.30 -4.93 -12.45
CA TYR A 102 -12.03 -4.91 -13.71
C TYR A 102 -11.04 -4.96 -14.87
N LEU A 103 -11.09 -6.05 -15.65
CA LEU A 103 -10.39 -6.13 -16.92
C LEU A 103 -10.94 -5.03 -17.83
N ARG A 104 -10.08 -4.08 -18.20
CA ARG A 104 -10.34 -3.23 -19.36
C ARG A 104 -10.36 -4.16 -20.56
N MET A 105 -11.55 -4.52 -21.03
CA MET A 105 -11.69 -5.11 -22.35
C MET A 105 -11.26 -4.04 -23.35
N CYS A 106 -10.10 -4.28 -23.98
CA CYS A 106 -9.53 -3.46 -25.05
C CYS A 106 -10.39 -3.52 -26.31
#